data_AF-A0A6G1S3D9-F1
#
_entry.id   AF-A0A6G1S3D9-F1
#
_cell.length_a   1.000
_cell.length_b   1.000
_cell.length_c   1.000
_cell.angle_alpha   90.00
_cell.angle_beta   90.00
_cell.angle_gamma   90.00
#
_symmetry.space_group_name_H-M   'P 1'
#
loop_
_entity.id
_entity.type
_entity.pdbx_description
1 polymer ?
#
loop_
_entity_poly.entity_id
_entity_poly.type
_entity_poly.pdbx_seq_one_letter_code
_entity_poly.pdbx_strand_id
1 'polypeptide(L)'
;TSLGPKLMENKKPFELRQIMAFYNFSVVALSLYMTYEFLMSGWATGYSFRCDIVDYSRSPTALRMVRTCWLYYFSKFIELLDTIFFVLRKKNNQVTFLHVFHHSIMPWTWWFGVKFAAGGLGTFHALLNCIVHVVMYTYYGICSLGPAYHKYL
;
A
#
# COMPACT_ATOMS: atom_id res chain seq x y z
N THR A 1 -22.69 -4.92 6.81
CA THR A 1 -21.54 -5.48 6.07
C THR A 1 -21.60 -7.00 6.18
N SER A 2 -21.83 -7.72 5.07
CA SER A 2 -22.64 -8.95 5.14
C SER A 2 -21.87 -10.27 5.07
N LEU A 3 -20.98 -10.51 4.11
CA LEU A 3 -20.59 -11.91 3.82
C LEU A 3 -19.44 -12.46 4.70
N GLY A 4 -18.27 -11.80 4.71
CA GLY A 4 -17.08 -12.30 5.41
C GLY A 4 -17.29 -12.51 6.92
N PRO A 5 -17.72 -11.50 7.68
CA PRO A 5 -18.03 -11.65 9.10
C PRO A 5 -19.12 -12.71 9.39
N LYS A 6 -20.17 -12.83 8.56
CA LYS A 6 -21.20 -13.87 8.73
C LYS A 6 -20.63 -15.29 8.52
N LEU A 7 -19.77 -15.47 7.51
CA LEU A 7 -19.11 -16.77 7.28
C LEU A 7 -18.17 -17.17 8.42
N MET A 8 -17.60 -16.17 9.12
CA MET A 8 -16.70 -16.35 10.26
C MET A 8 -17.41 -16.41 11.62
N GLU A 9 -18.72 -16.14 11.69
CA GLU A 9 -19.49 -16.04 12.93
C GLU A 9 -19.40 -17.35 13.74
N ASN A 10 -19.70 -18.47 13.09
CA ASN A 10 -19.67 -19.81 13.67
C ASN A 10 -18.31 -20.54 13.52
N LYS A 11 -17.24 -19.83 13.15
CA LYS A 11 -15.88 -20.37 13.01
C LYS A 11 -14.93 -19.78 14.06
N LYS A 12 -13.91 -20.55 14.44
CA LYS A 12 -12.79 -20.06 15.26
C LYS A 12 -11.91 -19.12 14.41
N PRO A 13 -11.29 -18.08 15.02
CA PRO A 13 -10.36 -17.21 14.29
C PRO A 13 -9.16 -18.00 13.78
N PHE A 14 -8.73 -17.73 12.56
CA PHE A 14 -7.58 -18.41 11.97
C PHE A 14 -6.26 -17.92 12.59
N GLU A 15 -5.31 -18.83 12.81
CA GLU A 15 -3.94 -18.48 13.18
C GLU A 15 -3.11 -18.20 11.91
N LEU A 16 -2.94 -16.92 11.58
CA LEU A 16 -2.27 -16.48 10.34
C LEU A 16 -0.96 -15.74 10.62
N ARG A 17 -0.34 -15.92 11.80
CA ARG A 17 0.79 -15.09 12.25
C ARG A 17 1.98 -15.11 11.29
N GLN A 18 2.43 -16.28 10.87
CA GLN A 18 3.56 -16.41 9.94
C GLN A 18 3.24 -15.83 8.56
N ILE A 19 2.02 -16.09 8.05
CA ILE A 19 1.55 -15.56 6.78
C ILE A 19 1.49 -14.03 6.82
N MET A 20 0.96 -13.46 7.91
CA MET A 20 0.91 -12.01 8.11
C MET A 20 2.30 -11.40 8.24
N ALA A 21 3.22 -12.04 8.97
CA ALA A 21 4.59 -11.57 9.07
C ALA A 21 5.25 -11.52 7.67
N PHE A 22 5.17 -12.62 6.91
CA PHE A 22 5.69 -12.67 5.53
C PHE A 22 5.04 -11.61 4.63
N TYR A 23 3.71 -11.47 4.69
CA TYR A 23 2.98 -10.46 3.94
C TYR A 23 3.43 -9.04 4.29
N ASN A 24 3.48 -8.69 5.58
CA ASN A 24 3.87 -7.35 6.04
C ASN A 24 5.31 -7.02 5.59
N PHE A 25 6.26 -7.94 5.75
CA PHE A 25 7.63 -7.72 5.27
C PHE A 25 7.74 -7.66 3.74
N SER A 26 6.89 -8.39 3.01
CA SER A 26 6.81 -8.29 1.55
C SER A 26 6.29 -6.93 1.11
N VAL A 27 5.29 -6.38 1.82
CA VAL A 27 4.79 -5.02 1.56
C VAL A 27 5.85 -3.98 1.90
N VAL A 28 6.61 -4.13 3.00
CA VAL A 28 7.76 -3.26 3.30
C VAL A 28 8.77 -3.24 2.15
N ALA A 29 9.17 -4.41 1.65
CA ALA A 29 10.10 -4.51 0.53
C ALA A 29 9.54 -3.85 -0.75
N LEU A 30 8.25 -4.07 -1.04
CA LEU A 30 7.56 -3.44 -2.17
C LEU A 30 7.50 -1.91 -2.01
N SER A 31 7.19 -1.40 -0.81
CA SER A 31 7.15 0.03 -0.52
C SER A 31 8.53 0.69 -0.65
N LEU A 32 9.60 0.05 -0.14
CA LEU A 32 10.98 0.52 -0.34
C LEU A 32 11.34 0.58 -1.83
N TYR A 33 11.00 -0.47 -2.58
CA TYR A 33 11.22 -0.50 -4.02
C TYR A 33 10.46 0.62 -4.74
N MET A 34 9.18 0.83 -4.43
CA MET A 34 8.39 1.91 -5.03
C MET A 34 8.91 3.29 -4.63
N THR A 35 9.34 3.50 -3.38
CA THR A 35 10.00 4.75 -2.95
C THR A 35 11.23 5.01 -3.81
N TYR A 36 12.12 4.03 -3.97
CA TYR A 36 13.29 4.15 -4.82
C TYR A 36 12.93 4.47 -6.27
N GLU A 37 11.96 3.75 -6.84
CA GLU A 37 11.49 3.98 -8.21
C GLU A 37 10.90 5.38 -8.40
N PHE A 38 10.08 5.88 -7.47
CA PHE A 38 9.55 7.24 -7.54
C PHE A 38 10.66 8.30 -7.47
N LEU A 39 11.65 8.11 -6.58
CA LEU A 39 12.81 8.99 -6.48
C LEU A 39 13.57 9.02 -7.82
N MET A 40 13.89 7.86 -8.38
CA MET A 40 14.69 7.76 -9.60
C MET A 40 13.91 8.04 -10.89
N SER A 41 12.58 8.13 -10.83
CA SER A 41 11.72 8.48 -11.96
C SER A 41 11.47 9.98 -12.09
N GLY A 42 11.88 10.79 -11.10
CA GLY A 42 11.75 12.25 -11.18
C GLY A 42 12.09 12.97 -9.88
N TRP A 43 11.59 12.48 -8.75
CA TRP A 43 11.64 13.21 -7.46
C TRP A 43 13.04 13.48 -6.92
N ALA A 44 14.04 12.67 -7.28
CA ALA A 44 15.44 12.88 -6.94
C ALA A 44 16.33 13.25 -8.15
N THR A 45 15.76 13.29 -9.36
CA THR A 45 16.55 13.38 -10.61
C THR A 45 16.18 14.56 -11.50
N GLY A 46 15.17 15.37 -11.14
CA GLY A 46 14.84 16.56 -11.92
C GLY A 46 13.54 17.28 -11.57
N TYR A 47 12.65 16.70 -10.75
CA TYR A 47 11.45 17.40 -10.30
C TYR A 47 11.81 18.54 -9.34
N SER A 48 11.06 19.63 -9.45
CA SER A 48 11.25 20.89 -8.73
C SER A 48 10.53 20.96 -7.40
N PHE A 49 9.66 19.99 -7.08
CA PHE A 49 8.72 20.02 -5.96
C PHE A 49 7.72 21.19 -6.03
N ARG A 50 7.42 21.62 -7.25
CA ARG A 50 6.49 22.72 -7.53
C ARG A 50 5.54 22.31 -8.66
N CYS A 51 5.60 22.99 -9.80
CA CYS A 51 4.79 22.70 -10.97
C CYS A 51 5.48 21.63 -11.83
N ASP A 52 5.52 20.41 -11.32
CA ASP A 52 6.06 19.27 -12.06
C ASP A 52 4.95 18.67 -12.92
N ILE A 53 5.02 18.87 -14.24
CA ILE A 53 4.04 18.36 -15.19
C ILE A 53 4.32 16.90 -15.55
N VAL A 54 3.29 16.22 -16.07
CA VAL A 54 3.44 14.85 -16.56
C VAL A 54 4.23 14.87 -17.87
N ASP A 55 5.27 14.05 -17.96
CA ASP A 55 5.97 13.76 -19.21
C ASP A 55 5.27 12.59 -19.93
N TYR A 56 4.59 12.90 -21.03
CA TYR A 56 3.86 11.92 -21.86
C TYR A 56 4.73 11.30 -22.98
N SER A 57 6.04 11.60 -23.00
CA SER A 57 6.95 11.01 -23.97
C SER A 57 7.18 9.51 -23.70
N ARG A 58 7.85 8.84 -24.64
CA ARG A 58 8.29 7.45 -24.50
C ARG A 58 9.75 7.35 -24.04
N SER A 59 10.26 8.37 -23.35
CA SER A 59 11.61 8.34 -22.80
C SER A 59 11.71 7.24 -21.72
N PRO A 60 12.90 6.66 -21.49
CA PRO A 60 13.07 5.64 -20.45
C PRO A 60 12.62 6.12 -19.07
N THR A 61 12.89 7.38 -18.72
CA THR A 61 12.50 7.99 -17.44
C THR A 61 10.98 8.19 -17.34
N ALA A 62 10.32 8.68 -18.39
CA ALA A 62 8.87 8.83 -18.41
C ALA A 62 8.17 7.47 -18.27
N LEU A 63 8.61 6.47 -19.04
CA LEU A 63 8.06 5.11 -18.95
C LEU A 63 8.32 4.47 -17.58
N ARG A 64 9.45 4.79 -16.92
CA ARG A 64 9.73 4.36 -15.54
C ARG A 64 8.73 4.96 -14.55
N MET A 65 8.43 6.26 -14.65
CA MET A 65 7.40 6.91 -13.83
C MET A 65 6.03 6.26 -14.02
N VAL A 66 5.63 6.03 -15.28
CA VAL A 66 4.34 5.38 -15.61
C VAL A 66 4.25 3.98 -15.00
N ARG A 67 5.31 3.17 -15.15
CA ARG A 67 5.39 1.83 -14.54
C ARG A 67 5.31 1.87 -13.02
N THR A 68 5.95 2.87 -12.40
CA THR A 68 5.93 3.06 -10.94
C THR A 68 4.53 3.44 -10.47
N CYS A 69 3.85 4.35 -11.18
CA CYS A 69 2.46 4.70 -10.89
C CYS A 69 1.52 3.49 -11.01
N TRP A 70 1.71 2.68 -12.06
CA TRP A 70 0.95 1.44 -12.23
C TRP A 70 1.23 0.42 -11.11
N LEU A 71 2.50 0.26 -10.72
CA LEU A 71 2.88 -0.63 -9.63
C LEU A 71 2.29 -0.17 -8.29
N TYR A 72 2.32 1.14 -8.03
CA TYR A 72 1.67 1.72 -6.85
C TYR A 72 0.16 1.48 -6.88
N TYR A 73 -0.51 1.69 -8.00
CA TYR A 73 -1.92 1.35 -8.17
C TYR A 73 -2.20 -0.12 -7.89
N PHE A 74 -1.39 -1.03 -8.45
CA PHE A 74 -1.53 -2.47 -8.22
C PHE A 74 -1.32 -2.84 -6.75
N SER A 75 -0.37 -2.19 -6.06
CA SER A 75 -0.12 -2.41 -4.64
C SER A 75 -1.36 -2.14 -3.78
N LYS A 76 -2.23 -1.19 -4.17
CA LYS A 76 -3.47 -0.91 -3.43
C LYS A 76 -4.43 -2.11 -3.41
N PHE A 77 -4.40 -2.98 -4.43
CA PHE A 77 -5.16 -4.23 -4.42
C PHE A 77 -4.52 -5.30 -3.54
N ILE A 78 -3.19 -5.36 -3.49
CA ILE A 78 -2.48 -6.24 -2.55
C ILE A 78 -2.86 -5.88 -1.11
N GLU A 79 -2.91 -4.59 -0.81
CA GLU A 79 -3.28 -4.08 0.52
C GLU A 79 -4.73 -4.39 0.94
N LEU A 80 -5.61 -4.81 0.01
CA LEU A 80 -6.94 -5.32 0.38
C LEU A 80 -6.86 -6.60 1.24
N LEU A 81 -5.74 -7.32 1.18
CA LEU A 81 -5.46 -8.48 2.04
C LEU A 81 -5.47 -8.12 3.53
N ASP A 82 -5.17 -6.86 3.91
CA ASP A 82 -5.26 -6.41 5.30
C ASP A 82 -6.66 -6.63 5.86
N THR A 83 -7.67 -6.24 5.08
CA THR A 83 -9.08 -6.40 5.44
C THR A 83 -9.46 -7.87 5.52
N ILE A 84 -8.93 -8.70 4.61
CA ILE A 84 -9.15 -10.16 4.62
C ILE A 84 -8.55 -10.76 5.90
N PHE A 85 -7.34 -10.38 6.29
CA PHE A 85 -6.73 -10.85 7.54
C PHE A 85 -7.53 -10.42 8.77
N PHE A 86 -8.05 -9.19 8.81
CA PHE A 86 -8.89 -8.73 9.92
C PHE A 86 -10.18 -9.57 10.05
N VAL A 87 -10.84 -9.86 8.94
CA VAL A 87 -12.06 -10.69 8.92
C VAL A 87 -11.75 -12.13 9.35
N LEU A 88 -10.72 -12.76 8.78
CA LEU A 88 -10.33 -14.15 9.10
C LEU A 88 -9.86 -14.32 10.55
N ARG A 89 -9.30 -13.27 11.16
CA ARG A 89 -8.89 -13.26 12.58
C ARG A 89 -9.99 -12.77 13.53
N LYS A 90 -11.20 -12.49 13.02
CA LYS A 90 -12.33 -11.91 13.77
C LYS A 90 -11.96 -10.60 14.49
N LYS A 91 -11.06 -9.80 13.92
CA LYS A 91 -10.65 -8.47 14.42
C LYS A 91 -11.54 -7.38 13.84
N ASN A 92 -12.85 -7.51 14.06
CA ASN A 92 -13.86 -6.60 13.49
C ASN A 92 -13.68 -5.14 13.96
N ASN A 93 -13.04 -4.91 15.11
CA ASN A 93 -12.69 -3.58 15.60
C ASN A 93 -11.66 -2.85 14.70
N GLN A 94 -10.89 -3.58 13.89
CA GLN A 94 -9.96 -3.00 12.91
C GLN A 94 -10.64 -2.70 11.56
N VAL A 95 -11.79 -3.31 11.28
CA VAL A 95 -12.59 -3.06 10.07
C VAL A 95 -13.48 -1.83 10.27
N THR A 96 -12.84 -0.68 10.43
CA THR A 96 -13.51 0.62 10.64
C THR A 96 -13.97 1.23 9.32
N PHE A 97 -14.85 2.23 9.39
CA PHE A 97 -15.24 3.03 8.21
C PHE A 97 -14.01 3.63 7.53
N LEU A 98 -13.08 4.22 8.30
CA LEU A 98 -11.86 4.84 7.77
C LEU A 98 -11.04 3.83 6.97
N HIS A 99 -10.81 2.63 7.53
CA HIS A 99 -10.05 1.56 6.87
C HIS A 99 -10.70 1.16 5.55
N VAL A 100 -11.99 0.80 5.59
CA VAL A 100 -12.69 0.28 4.41
C VAL A 100 -12.85 1.36 3.34
N PHE A 101 -13.18 2.60 3.73
CA PHE A 101 -13.28 3.71 2.80
C PHE A 101 -11.95 3.98 2.12
N HIS A 102 -10.86 4.10 2.89
CA HIS A 102 -9.52 4.33 2.36
C HIS A 102 -9.10 3.22 1.37
N HIS A 103 -9.17 1.95 1.77
CA HIS A 103 -8.76 0.84 0.91
C HIS A 103 -9.68 0.61 -0.30
N SER A 104 -10.90 1.15 -0.29
CA SER A 104 -11.81 1.10 -1.46
C SER A 104 -11.56 2.25 -2.42
N ILE A 105 -11.42 3.47 -1.90
CA ILE A 105 -11.32 4.68 -2.74
C ILE A 105 -9.94 4.81 -3.38
N MET A 106 -8.87 4.39 -2.69
CA MET A 106 -7.49 4.50 -3.17
C MET A 106 -7.26 3.77 -4.49
N PRO A 107 -7.56 2.47 -4.66
CA PRO A 107 -7.41 1.82 -5.97
C PRO A 107 -8.36 2.44 -7.00
N TRP A 108 -9.61 2.75 -6.63
CA TRP A 108 -10.57 3.31 -7.58
C TRP A 108 -10.13 4.65 -8.18
N THR A 109 -9.64 5.58 -7.36
CA THR A 109 -9.17 6.89 -7.83
C THR A 109 -7.82 6.80 -8.55
N TRP A 110 -6.91 5.93 -8.08
CA TRP A 110 -5.60 5.74 -8.72
C TRP A 110 -5.70 5.21 -10.14
N TRP A 111 -6.77 4.49 -10.48
CA TRP A 111 -7.01 4.08 -11.86
C TRP A 111 -7.06 5.30 -12.81
N PHE A 112 -7.76 6.37 -12.43
CA PHE A 112 -7.81 7.60 -13.23
C PHE A 112 -6.44 8.28 -13.30
N GLY A 113 -5.70 8.31 -12.19
CA GLY A 113 -4.34 8.85 -12.15
C GLY A 113 -3.40 8.12 -13.13
N VAL A 114 -3.34 6.79 -13.06
CA VAL A 114 -2.51 5.98 -13.97
C VAL A 114 -3.00 6.08 -15.41
N LYS A 115 -4.32 6.18 -15.63
CA LYS A 115 -4.90 6.21 -16.98
C LYS A 115 -4.64 7.54 -17.70
N PHE A 116 -4.68 8.66 -16.98
CA PHE A 116 -4.69 9.99 -17.59
C PHE A 116 -3.47 10.84 -17.23
N ALA A 117 -2.88 10.70 -16.05
CA ALA A 117 -1.85 11.60 -15.53
C ALA A 117 -0.78 10.86 -14.69
N ALA A 118 -0.15 9.84 -15.29
CA ALA A 118 0.81 8.97 -14.63
C ALA A 118 2.21 9.61 -14.49
N GLY A 119 2.32 10.65 -13.66
CA GLY A 119 3.57 11.36 -13.40
C GLY A 119 3.35 12.75 -12.78
N GLY A 120 4.41 13.55 -12.73
CA GLY A 120 4.36 14.92 -12.25
C GLY A 120 3.99 15.05 -10.76
N LEU A 121 3.55 16.25 -10.38
CA LEU A 121 3.22 16.63 -9.01
C LEU A 121 2.14 15.75 -8.37
N GLY A 122 1.26 15.17 -9.18
CA GLY A 122 0.22 14.24 -8.71
C GLY A 122 0.78 12.98 -8.05
N THR A 123 2.04 12.62 -8.30
CA THR A 123 2.67 11.42 -7.72
C THR A 123 3.35 11.67 -6.36
N PHE A 124 3.40 12.92 -5.89
CA PHE A 124 4.12 13.27 -4.65
C PHE A 124 3.56 12.54 -3.43
N HIS A 125 2.23 12.50 -3.32
CA HIS A 125 1.57 11.81 -2.21
C HIS A 125 1.82 10.28 -2.25
N ALA A 126 2.07 9.71 -3.43
CA ALA A 126 2.43 8.30 -3.59
C ALA A 126 3.82 8.02 -3.03
N LEU A 127 4.79 8.88 -3.34
CA LEU A 127 6.14 8.81 -2.79
C LEU A 127 6.12 8.86 -1.26
N LEU A 128 5.43 9.86 -0.69
CA LEU A 128 5.30 9.99 0.76
C LEU A 128 4.55 8.81 1.37
N ASN A 129 3.47 8.34 0.74
CA ASN A 129 2.72 7.18 1.21
C ASN A 129 3.59 5.92 1.27
N CYS A 130 4.42 5.67 0.24
CA CYS A 130 5.35 4.54 0.26
C CYS A 130 6.31 4.61 1.45
N ILE A 131 6.88 5.78 1.75
CA ILE A 131 7.78 5.98 2.90
C ILE A 131 7.04 5.67 4.22
N VAL A 132 5.82 6.19 4.38
CA VAL A 132 5.00 5.91 5.57
C VAL A 132 4.62 4.43 5.65
N HIS A 133 4.32 3.78 4.52
CA HIS A 133 4.00 2.36 4.46
C HIS A 133 5.18 1.48 4.89
N VAL A 134 6.42 1.86 4.61
CA VAL A 134 7.60 1.17 5.14
C VAL A 134 7.55 1.13 6.68
N VAL A 135 7.28 2.26 7.33
CA VAL A 135 7.21 2.33 8.80
C VAL A 135 6.00 1.55 9.32
N MET A 136 4.83 1.76 8.72
CA MET A 136 3.57 1.15 9.15
C MET A 136 3.59 -0.38 9.02
N TYR A 137 4.01 -0.93 7.88
CA TYR A 137 4.07 -2.38 7.69
C TYR A 137 5.23 -3.02 8.44
N THR A 138 6.30 -2.29 8.74
CA THR A 138 7.34 -2.78 9.68
C THR A 138 6.72 -2.96 11.08
N TYR A 139 5.97 -1.97 11.56
CA TYR A 139 5.25 -2.06 12.83
C TYR A 139 4.25 -3.24 12.84
N TYR A 140 3.46 -3.43 11.77
CA TYR A 140 2.56 -4.58 11.65
C TYR A 140 3.28 -5.93 11.56
N GLY A 141 4.44 -5.97 10.89
CA GLY A 141 5.31 -7.13 10.82
C GLY A 141 5.78 -7.56 12.20
N ILE A 142 6.34 -6.63 12.99
CA ILE A 142 6.80 -6.88 14.36
C ILE A 142 5.63 -7.31 15.26
N CYS A 143 4.48 -6.62 15.19
CA CYS A 143 3.25 -7.01 15.90
C CYS A 143 2.82 -8.46 15.59
N SER A 144 3.05 -8.94 14.36
CA SER A 144 2.65 -10.28 13.93
C SER A 144 3.56 -11.39 14.49
N LEU A 145 4.81 -11.07 14.83
CA LEU A 145 5.74 -11.99 15.50
C LEU A 145 5.33 -12.33 16.93
N GLY A 146 4.39 -11.58 17.52
CA GLY A 146 3.67 -11.88 18.75
C GLY A 146 4.26 -11.29 20.03
N PRO A 147 3.75 -11.71 21.21
CA PRO A 147 3.96 -10.97 22.46
C PRO A 147 5.42 -10.80 22.89
N ALA A 148 6.29 -11.76 22.56
CA ALA A 148 7.73 -11.68 22.85
C ALA A 148 8.44 -10.50 22.17
N TYR A 149 7.87 -10.00 21.07
CA TYR A 149 8.39 -8.87 20.31
C TYR A 149 7.69 -7.55 20.66
N HIS A 150 6.69 -7.54 21.55
CA HIS A 150 6.05 -6.30 22.00
C HIS A 150 7.00 -5.33 22.69
N LYS A 151 8.13 -5.81 23.22
CA LYS A 151 9.19 -4.95 23.80
C LYS A 151 9.91 -4.06 22.77
N TYR A 152 9.72 -4.30 21.49
CA TYR A 152 10.31 -3.53 20.38
C TYR A 152 9.27 -2.61 19.70
N LEU A 153 8.05 -2.55 20.23
CA LEU A 153 6.96 -1.67 19.79
C LEU A 153 6.86 -0.48 20.74
#